data_AF-A0A1M5CZ77-F1
#
_entry.id   AF-A0A1M5CZ77-F1
#
_cell.length_a   1.000
_cell.length_b   1.000
_cell.length_c   1.000
_cell.angle_alpha   90.00
_cell.angle_beta   90.00
_cell.angle_gamma   90.00
#
_symmetry.space_group_name_H-M   'P 1'
#
loop_
_entity.id
_entity.type
_entity.pdbx_description
1 polymer ?
#
loop_
_entity_poly.entity_id
_entity_poly.type
_entity_poly.pdbx_seq_one_letter_code
_entity_poly.pdbx_strand_id
1 'polypeptide(L)'
;MRYDSITDVIGDTPLVRVAPEVHGLRNIDLYAKLEMLNPFGSVKDRPAWNMARAGLPDAVERGDMIVELSSGNTAKALAVIAAMHGLPFKSVTNRMKVPEIKDLLLLLGAQIEELPGQTECLDPTDTEDPLTRMYRMLSEEGNGYLHTDQYFNPLNLDAHRGSTGPEIVKDLDGRGPDHFIACVGTAGSSSGVAGVLREHNPAVDIVGLVAHKSDFIPGIRNIDEVNEVGLFDPGTYDTIESVTAQEAIDGMLTLNRRCGMLGGPTGGAAYFGAVRYLKTIDETLTERRNAVFIVCDRVESYMSYVRQRRPELLNQPARGNSVDTLTDAEIAAAATVDVAEARRWIAEARPLVVDLRGSFAYAALHIEDSVNIVDELFAELVHGGLPFGASKPVLLVCPVGEKSARFAALLTRMGHQDVRSLSGGVVAWRDAGAPLVRD
;
A
#
# COMPACT_ATOMS: atom_id res chain seq x y z
N MET A 1 -32.19 14.01 -5.38
CA MET A 1 -32.24 13.10 -4.21
C MET A 1 -31.89 13.91 -2.97
N ARG A 2 -32.43 13.57 -1.80
CA ARG A 2 -32.15 14.21 -0.51
C ARG A 2 -31.77 13.11 0.47
N TYR A 3 -30.72 13.34 1.25
CA TYR A 3 -30.16 12.42 2.26
C TYR A 3 -30.03 13.15 3.58
N ASP A 4 -30.06 12.42 4.71
CA ASP A 4 -29.98 13.00 6.05
C ASP A 4 -28.56 12.98 6.61
N SER A 5 -27.73 12.02 6.17
CA SER A 5 -26.30 11.93 6.47
C SER A 5 -25.47 11.71 5.21
N ILE A 6 -24.22 12.18 5.23
CA ILE A 6 -23.23 11.86 4.19
C ILE A 6 -22.92 10.35 4.13
N THR A 7 -23.12 9.62 5.23
CA THR A 7 -22.96 8.16 5.24
C THR A 7 -24.06 7.43 4.48
N ASP A 8 -25.22 8.07 4.23
CA ASP A 8 -26.33 7.47 3.49
C ASP A 8 -26.05 7.38 1.98
N VAL A 9 -25.02 8.09 1.50
CA VAL A 9 -24.55 8.03 0.11
C VAL A 9 -23.28 7.19 -0.06
N ILE A 10 -22.89 6.43 0.98
CA ILE A 10 -21.86 5.39 0.83
C ILE A 10 -22.49 4.22 0.07
N GLY A 11 -21.90 3.89 -1.08
CA GLY A 11 -22.37 2.86 -1.98
C GLY A 11 -23.22 3.35 -3.14
N ASP A 12 -23.97 2.45 -3.77
CA ASP A 12 -24.73 2.67 -5.01
C ASP A 12 -23.89 3.38 -6.10
N THR A 13 -22.62 2.95 -6.21
CA THR A 13 -21.65 3.57 -7.12
C THR A 13 -21.89 3.13 -8.56
N PRO A 14 -21.63 3.97 -9.57
CA PRO A 14 -21.87 3.59 -10.97
C PRO A 14 -21.05 2.38 -11.45
N LEU A 15 -21.68 1.52 -12.25
CA LEU A 15 -21.01 0.53 -13.10
C LEU A 15 -20.93 1.08 -14.53
N VAL A 16 -19.72 1.34 -15.03
CA VAL A 16 -19.52 2.02 -16.33
C VAL A 16 -18.78 1.12 -17.31
N ARG A 17 -19.35 0.94 -18.50
CA ARG A 17 -18.71 0.19 -19.59
C ARG A 17 -17.49 0.93 -20.13
N VAL A 18 -16.37 0.23 -20.26
CA VAL A 18 -15.17 0.74 -20.95
C VAL A 18 -15.36 0.54 -22.46
N ALA A 19 -14.98 1.55 -23.25
CA ALA A 19 -15.17 1.51 -24.69
C ALA A 19 -14.28 0.44 -25.36
N PRO A 20 -14.81 -0.41 -26.26
CA PRO A 20 -14.06 -1.49 -26.93
C PRO A 20 -12.77 -1.04 -27.62
N GLU A 21 -12.76 0.16 -28.21
CA GLU A 21 -11.60 0.77 -28.86
C GLU A 21 -10.48 1.16 -27.88
N VAL A 22 -10.75 1.19 -26.58
CA VAL A 22 -9.75 1.47 -25.53
C VAL A 22 -9.10 0.17 -25.05
N HIS A 23 -9.90 -0.87 -24.75
CA HIS A 23 -9.36 -2.13 -24.21
C HIS A 23 -8.99 -3.17 -25.28
N GLY A 24 -9.59 -3.11 -26.47
CA GLY A 24 -9.29 -3.97 -27.62
C GLY A 24 -9.79 -5.42 -27.51
N LEU A 25 -10.74 -5.70 -26.61
CA LEU A 25 -11.39 -7.02 -26.50
C LEU A 25 -12.57 -7.07 -27.48
N ARG A 26 -12.77 -8.20 -28.15
CA ARG A 26 -13.78 -8.35 -29.20
C ARG A 26 -15.09 -8.92 -28.66
N ASN A 27 -14.98 -9.90 -27.77
CA ASN A 27 -16.07 -10.74 -27.29
C ASN A 27 -16.41 -10.46 -25.81
N ILE A 28 -15.73 -9.51 -25.16
CA ILE A 28 -15.94 -9.21 -23.75
C ILE A 28 -16.36 -7.75 -23.57
N ASP A 29 -17.49 -7.55 -22.89
CA ASP A 29 -17.92 -6.25 -22.40
C ASP A 29 -17.28 -6.02 -21.02
N LEU A 30 -16.33 -5.09 -20.95
CA LEU A 30 -15.59 -4.77 -19.73
C LEU A 30 -16.24 -3.58 -19.01
N TYR A 31 -16.56 -3.75 -17.73
CA TYR A 31 -17.19 -2.74 -16.89
C TYR A 31 -16.31 -2.37 -15.68
N ALA A 32 -16.31 -1.08 -15.34
CA ALA A 32 -15.61 -0.50 -14.22
C ALA A 32 -16.62 -0.12 -13.11
N LYS A 33 -16.49 -0.72 -11.93
CA LYS A 33 -17.25 -0.34 -10.73
C LYS A 33 -16.55 0.85 -10.05
N LEU A 34 -17.18 2.03 -10.09
CA LEU A 34 -16.54 3.31 -9.76
C LEU A 34 -16.59 3.65 -8.27
N GLU A 35 -15.92 2.85 -7.45
CA GLU A 35 -15.82 3.05 -6.00
C GLU A 35 -15.12 4.36 -5.58
N MET A 36 -14.37 4.98 -6.49
CA MET A 36 -13.83 6.33 -6.32
C MET A 36 -14.90 7.42 -6.11
N LEU A 37 -16.17 7.11 -6.39
CA LEU A 37 -17.31 8.02 -6.27
C LEU A 37 -18.06 7.92 -4.92
N ASN A 38 -17.62 7.06 -4.01
CA ASN A 38 -18.05 7.16 -2.61
C ASN A 38 -17.70 8.55 -2.01
N PRO A 39 -18.41 9.01 -0.97
CA PRO A 39 -18.33 10.40 -0.50
C PRO A 39 -16.95 10.82 0.05
N PHE A 40 -16.21 9.89 0.65
CA PHE A 40 -14.83 10.10 1.12
C PHE A 40 -13.80 9.68 0.05
N GLY A 41 -14.27 9.29 -1.12
CA GLY A 41 -13.49 9.16 -2.36
C GLY A 41 -12.86 7.80 -2.57
N SER A 42 -13.31 6.74 -1.90
CA SER A 42 -12.77 5.40 -2.10
C SER A 42 -13.70 4.24 -1.77
N VAL A 43 -13.32 3.03 -2.19
CA VAL A 43 -13.93 1.76 -1.80
C VAL A 43 -13.93 1.52 -0.28
N LYS A 44 -13.03 2.17 0.47
CA LYS A 44 -12.87 1.94 1.92
C LYS A 44 -13.91 2.63 2.78
N ASP A 45 -14.70 3.53 2.21
CA ASP A 45 -15.84 4.15 2.88
C ASP A 45 -16.84 3.08 3.36
N ARG A 46 -17.06 2.04 2.55
CA ARG A 46 -17.96 0.91 2.86
C ARG A 46 -17.52 0.12 4.08
N PRO A 47 -16.33 -0.53 4.12
CA PRO A 47 -15.90 -1.30 5.28
C PRO A 47 -15.66 -0.40 6.50
N ALA A 48 -15.12 0.80 6.34
CA ALA A 48 -14.91 1.71 7.48
C ALA A 48 -16.23 2.02 8.20
N TRP A 49 -17.28 2.37 7.45
CA TRP A 49 -18.60 2.59 8.03
C TRP A 49 -19.20 1.31 8.60
N ASN A 50 -19.13 0.19 7.88
CA ASN A 50 -19.74 -1.06 8.34
C ASN A 50 -19.09 -1.62 9.61
N MET A 51 -17.77 -1.48 9.76
CA MET A 51 -17.03 -1.91 10.94
C MET A 51 -17.26 -0.99 12.14
N ALA A 52 -17.31 0.33 11.93
CA ALA A 52 -17.39 1.30 13.04
C ALA A 52 -18.82 1.52 13.56
N ARG A 53 -19.83 1.58 12.67
CA ARG A 53 -21.15 2.16 12.97
C ARG A 53 -21.84 1.64 14.23
N ALA A 54 -21.71 0.35 14.53
CA ALA A 54 -22.37 -0.27 15.68
C ALA A 54 -21.73 0.15 17.01
N GLY A 55 -20.43 0.44 17.02
CA GLY A 55 -19.70 0.86 18.21
C GLY A 55 -19.65 2.37 18.42
N LEU A 56 -20.09 3.18 17.45
CA LEU A 56 -20.01 4.64 17.54
C LEU A 56 -20.82 5.25 18.69
N PRO A 57 -22.09 4.88 18.95
CA PRO A 57 -22.86 5.48 20.05
C PRO A 57 -22.17 5.30 21.41
N ASP A 58 -21.71 4.08 21.67
CA ASP A 58 -20.96 3.66 22.84
C ASP A 58 -19.62 4.40 22.97
N ALA A 59 -18.87 4.51 21.87
CA ALA A 59 -17.61 5.24 21.83
C ALA A 59 -17.81 6.74 22.13
N VAL A 60 -18.88 7.34 21.60
CA VAL A 60 -19.24 8.75 21.87
C VAL A 60 -19.60 8.95 23.34
N GLU A 61 -20.39 8.06 23.93
CA GLU A 61 -20.78 8.17 25.34
C GLU A 61 -19.58 8.11 26.29
N ARG A 62 -18.60 7.24 25.98
CA ARG A 62 -17.39 7.08 26.79
C ARG A 62 -16.27 8.08 26.47
N GLY A 63 -16.35 8.78 25.34
CA GLY A 63 -15.27 9.63 24.84
C GLY A 63 -14.07 8.82 24.33
N ASP A 64 -14.33 7.64 23.76
CA ASP A 64 -13.29 6.74 23.23
C ASP A 64 -12.61 7.34 21.99
N MET A 65 -11.44 6.80 21.64
CA MET A 65 -10.71 7.10 20.41
C MET A 65 -10.89 5.98 19.38
N ILE A 66 -11.13 6.33 18.12
CA ILE A 66 -11.08 5.34 17.04
C ILE A 66 -9.61 5.08 16.68
N VAL A 67 -9.21 3.81 16.64
CA VAL A 67 -7.84 3.41 16.28
C VAL A 67 -7.86 2.40 15.14
N GLU A 68 -6.87 2.46 14.25
CA GLU A 68 -6.74 1.49 13.14
C GLU A 68 -5.28 1.35 12.67
N LEU A 69 -4.94 0.13 12.25
CA LEU A 69 -3.70 -0.22 11.57
C LEU A 69 -3.81 0.13 10.08
N SER A 70 -3.62 1.40 9.71
CA SER A 70 -3.79 1.82 8.32
C SER A 70 -3.03 3.10 7.98
N SER A 71 -2.37 3.11 6.82
CA SER A 71 -1.73 4.29 6.22
C SER A 71 -2.45 4.85 4.99
N GLY A 72 -3.70 4.43 4.75
CA GLY A 72 -4.38 4.65 3.46
C GLY A 72 -5.84 5.07 3.56
N ASN A 73 -6.62 4.63 2.58
CA ASN A 73 -8.02 5.01 2.44
C ASN A 73 -8.91 4.58 3.63
N THR A 74 -8.59 3.48 4.33
CA THR A 74 -9.32 3.07 5.54
C THR A 74 -9.12 4.09 6.66
N ALA A 75 -7.87 4.50 6.94
CA ALA A 75 -7.58 5.57 7.89
C ALA A 75 -8.30 6.86 7.52
N LYS A 76 -8.29 7.23 6.23
CA LYS A 76 -8.99 8.44 5.74
C LYS A 76 -10.50 8.39 6.04
N ALA A 77 -11.16 7.28 5.70
CA ALA A 77 -12.59 7.11 5.96
C ALA A 77 -12.90 7.12 7.47
N LEU A 78 -12.11 6.42 8.28
CA LEU A 78 -12.28 6.40 9.74
C LEU A 78 -12.00 7.75 10.40
N ALA A 79 -11.02 8.51 9.92
CA ALA A 79 -10.76 9.87 10.40
C ALA A 79 -11.97 10.78 10.17
N VAL A 80 -12.60 10.71 8.98
CA VAL A 80 -13.84 11.45 8.70
C VAL A 80 -14.98 10.99 9.59
N ILE A 81 -15.19 9.68 9.72
CA ILE A 81 -16.25 9.11 10.57
C ILE A 81 -16.06 9.53 12.04
N ALA A 82 -14.84 9.44 12.57
CA ALA A 82 -14.51 9.87 13.93
C ALA A 82 -14.83 11.36 14.14
N ALA A 83 -14.34 12.22 13.24
CA ALA A 83 -14.56 13.66 13.31
C ALA A 83 -16.05 14.03 13.27
N MET A 84 -16.85 13.35 12.42
CA MET A 84 -18.31 13.54 12.36
C MET A 84 -19.02 13.20 13.67
N HIS A 85 -18.43 12.34 14.50
CA HIS A 85 -18.98 11.90 15.79
C HIS A 85 -18.30 12.60 16.98
N GLY A 86 -17.42 13.58 16.73
CA GLY A 86 -16.68 14.28 17.79
C GLY A 86 -15.64 13.41 18.50
N LEU A 87 -15.22 12.31 17.88
CA LEU A 87 -14.22 11.38 18.43
C LEU A 87 -12.83 11.67 17.84
N PRO A 88 -11.74 11.51 18.62
CA PRO A 88 -10.40 11.50 18.06
C PRO A 88 -10.15 10.22 17.25
N PHE A 89 -9.25 10.32 16.28
CA PHE A 89 -8.78 9.19 15.49
C PHE A 89 -7.26 9.07 15.56
N LYS A 90 -6.76 7.84 15.68
CA LYS A 90 -5.34 7.53 15.61
C LYS A 90 -5.06 6.40 14.62
N SER A 91 -4.19 6.71 13.66
CA SER A 91 -3.62 5.76 12.71
C SER A 91 -2.29 5.25 13.27
N VAL A 92 -2.15 3.92 13.32
CA VAL A 92 -0.89 3.24 13.63
C VAL A 92 -0.40 2.57 12.35
N THR A 93 0.86 2.78 11.98
CA THR A 93 1.45 2.19 10.77
C THR A 93 2.96 2.11 10.89
N ASN A 94 3.61 1.29 10.07
CA ASN A 94 5.05 1.39 9.89
C ASN A 94 5.43 2.69 9.19
N ARG A 95 4.74 3.01 8.08
CA ARG A 95 5.08 4.20 7.31
C ARG A 95 3.94 4.67 6.40
N MET A 96 3.76 5.99 6.34
CA MET A 96 2.96 6.68 5.33
C MET A 96 3.77 6.91 4.05
N LYS A 97 3.68 5.97 3.10
CA LYS A 97 4.40 6.06 1.81
C LYS A 97 3.81 7.07 0.81
N VAL A 98 2.62 7.62 1.10
CA VAL A 98 1.92 8.59 0.23
C VAL A 98 1.73 9.90 1.02
N PRO A 99 2.60 10.92 0.81
CA PRO A 99 2.55 12.18 1.55
C PRO A 99 1.20 12.89 1.54
N GLU A 100 0.51 12.93 0.40
CA GLU A 100 -0.80 13.60 0.28
C GLU A 100 -1.85 12.95 1.19
N ILE A 101 -1.78 11.63 1.43
CA ILE A 101 -2.66 10.94 2.37
C ILE A 101 -2.31 11.31 3.81
N LYS A 102 -1.02 11.39 4.15
CA LYS A 102 -0.56 11.85 5.48
C LYS A 102 -1.04 13.27 5.77
N ASP A 103 -0.86 14.19 4.83
CA ASP A 103 -1.30 15.58 4.95
C ASP A 103 -2.81 15.66 5.13
N LEU A 104 -3.58 14.86 4.37
CA LEU A 104 -5.03 14.79 4.50
C LEU A 104 -5.46 14.26 5.87
N LEU A 105 -4.79 13.24 6.40
CA LEU A 105 -5.09 12.71 7.73
C LEU A 105 -4.81 13.73 8.83
N LEU A 106 -3.67 14.42 8.77
CA LEU A 106 -3.35 15.51 9.70
C LEU A 106 -4.36 16.65 9.61
N LEU A 107 -4.79 17.02 8.40
CA LEU A 107 -5.86 18.00 8.17
C LEU A 107 -7.18 17.58 8.81
N LEU A 108 -7.51 16.29 8.79
CA LEU A 108 -8.69 15.72 9.42
C LEU A 108 -8.55 15.56 10.95
N GLY A 109 -7.43 15.96 11.53
CA GLY A 109 -7.17 15.86 12.98
C GLY A 109 -6.73 14.48 13.44
N ALA A 110 -6.27 13.62 12.54
CA ALA A 110 -5.73 12.31 12.89
C ALA A 110 -4.41 12.44 13.65
N GLN A 111 -4.26 11.63 14.70
CA GLN A 111 -2.96 11.31 15.28
C GLN A 111 -2.32 10.20 14.44
N ILE A 112 -1.03 10.33 14.14
CA ILE A 112 -0.30 9.34 13.35
C ILE A 112 0.88 8.84 14.18
N GLU A 113 0.92 7.54 14.43
CA GLU A 113 2.05 6.84 15.05
C GLU A 113 2.75 6.00 13.96
N GLU A 114 3.89 6.49 13.49
CA GLU A 114 4.76 5.78 12.54
C GLU A 114 5.83 5.01 13.32
N LEU A 115 5.75 3.70 13.29
CA LEU A 115 6.68 2.80 13.97
C LEU A 115 7.87 2.44 13.07
N PRO A 116 9.03 2.14 13.66
CA PRO A 116 10.24 1.84 12.90
C PRO A 116 10.23 0.48 12.17
N GLY A 117 9.12 -0.26 12.21
CA GLY A 117 9.01 -1.62 11.69
C GLY A 117 9.44 -1.77 10.23
N GLN A 118 9.96 -2.96 9.94
CA GLN A 118 10.79 -3.21 8.75
C GLN A 118 9.98 -3.51 7.48
N THR A 119 8.75 -3.99 7.65
CA THR A 119 7.88 -4.56 6.63
C THR A 119 6.42 -4.29 6.98
N GLU A 120 5.51 -4.21 5.99
CA GLU A 120 4.06 -4.31 6.26
C GLU A 120 3.65 -5.72 6.75
N CYS A 121 4.61 -6.64 6.82
CA CYS A 121 4.49 -7.97 7.39
C CYS A 121 4.57 -7.93 8.92
N LEU A 122 3.81 -8.81 9.55
CA LEU A 122 3.67 -8.98 10.99
C LEU A 122 4.89 -9.71 11.58
N ASP A 123 5.66 -9.03 12.43
CA ASP A 123 6.64 -9.70 13.28
C ASP A 123 6.15 -9.70 14.75
N PRO A 124 5.53 -10.78 15.24
CA PRO A 124 5.04 -10.86 16.62
C PRO A 124 6.18 -10.92 17.66
N THR A 125 7.44 -11.06 17.23
CA THR A 125 8.62 -10.98 18.09
C THR A 125 9.23 -9.58 18.12
N ASP A 126 8.86 -8.71 17.18
CA ASP A 126 9.23 -7.30 17.18
C ASP A 126 8.26 -6.51 18.08
N THR A 127 8.80 -5.97 19.16
CA THR A 127 8.02 -5.13 20.08
C THR A 127 7.57 -3.81 19.46
N GLU A 128 8.16 -3.44 18.33
CA GLU A 128 7.89 -2.25 17.53
C GLU A 128 7.06 -2.55 16.27
N ASP A 129 6.56 -3.78 16.12
CA ASP A 129 5.59 -4.12 15.09
C ASP A 129 4.24 -3.40 15.35
N PRO A 130 3.59 -2.80 14.33
CA PRO A 130 2.32 -2.10 14.47
C PRO A 130 1.20 -2.90 15.11
N LEU A 131 1.10 -4.19 14.83
CA LEU A 131 0.08 -5.05 15.41
C LEU A 131 0.39 -5.30 16.89
N THR A 132 1.64 -5.61 17.23
CA THR A 132 2.08 -5.73 18.63
C THR A 132 1.82 -4.45 19.41
N ARG A 133 2.12 -3.29 18.82
CA ARG A 133 1.84 -1.97 19.41
C ARG A 133 0.34 -1.75 19.59
N MET A 134 -0.47 -2.07 18.57
CA MET A 134 -1.93 -1.97 18.64
C MET A 134 -2.48 -2.84 19.77
N TYR A 135 -2.06 -4.11 19.86
CA TYR A 135 -2.49 -5.01 20.94
C TYR A 135 -2.14 -4.47 22.34
N ARG A 136 -0.96 -3.88 22.51
CA ARG A 136 -0.58 -3.23 23.77
C ARG A 136 -1.49 -2.05 24.09
N MET A 137 -1.72 -1.14 23.13
CA MET A 137 -2.64 -0.02 23.30
C MET A 137 -4.02 -0.49 23.74
N LEU A 138 -4.55 -1.52 23.08
CA LEU A 138 -5.88 -2.07 23.37
C LEU A 138 -5.96 -2.81 24.71
N SER A 139 -4.83 -3.25 25.27
CA SER A 139 -4.76 -4.00 26.53
C SER A 139 -4.45 -3.12 27.75
N GLU A 140 -4.06 -1.86 27.55
CA GLU A 140 -3.78 -0.91 28.63
C GLU A 140 -5.08 -0.55 29.39
N GLU A 141 -5.11 -0.80 30.70
CA GLU A 141 -6.26 -0.48 31.55
C GLU A 141 -6.58 1.02 31.53
N GLY A 142 -7.87 1.35 31.37
CA GLY A 142 -8.37 2.73 31.41
C GLY A 142 -8.34 3.47 30.06
N ASN A 143 -7.86 2.84 28.99
CA ASN A 143 -7.98 3.40 27.64
C ASN A 143 -9.30 3.00 26.98
N GLY A 144 -10.02 3.99 26.46
CA GLY A 144 -11.23 3.80 25.66
C GLY A 144 -10.91 3.81 24.16
N TYR A 145 -10.95 2.66 23.50
CA TYR A 145 -10.68 2.54 22.06
C TYR A 145 -11.79 1.80 21.31
N LEU A 146 -12.15 2.34 20.15
CA LEU A 146 -12.90 1.62 19.12
C LEU A 146 -11.92 1.20 18.02
N HIS A 147 -11.52 -0.08 18.03
CA HIS A 147 -10.66 -0.66 17.00
C HIS A 147 -11.51 -1.41 15.96
N THR A 148 -11.36 -1.05 14.68
CA THR A 148 -12.11 -1.69 13.59
C THR A 148 -11.46 -2.95 13.04
N ASP A 149 -10.15 -3.13 13.20
CA ASP A 149 -9.40 -4.33 12.83
C ASP A 149 -9.62 -4.81 11.39
N GLN A 150 -9.34 -3.95 10.41
CA GLN A 150 -9.70 -4.20 9.01
C GLN A 150 -9.16 -5.51 8.39
N TYR A 151 -8.13 -6.13 8.98
CA TYR A 151 -7.50 -7.35 8.44
C TYR A 151 -8.13 -8.65 8.95
N PHE A 152 -8.90 -8.58 10.05
CA PHE A 152 -9.52 -9.75 10.68
C PHE A 152 -11.03 -9.58 10.89
N ASN A 153 -11.55 -8.36 10.85
CA ASN A 153 -12.96 -8.09 11.12
C ASN A 153 -13.86 -8.54 9.95
N PRO A 154 -14.76 -9.53 10.16
CA PRO A 154 -15.66 -10.02 9.11
C PRO A 154 -16.60 -8.93 8.57
N LEU A 155 -16.85 -7.87 9.35
CA LEU A 155 -17.64 -6.72 8.89
C LEU A 155 -16.99 -5.98 7.71
N ASN A 156 -15.69 -6.13 7.47
CA ASN A 156 -15.06 -5.65 6.23
C ASN A 156 -15.62 -6.41 5.02
N LEU A 157 -15.60 -7.75 5.09
CA LEU A 157 -16.12 -8.63 4.04
C LEU A 157 -17.63 -8.42 3.86
N ASP A 158 -18.38 -8.35 4.97
CA ASP A 158 -19.83 -8.17 4.95
C ASP A 158 -20.26 -6.84 4.33
N ALA A 159 -19.43 -5.80 4.42
CA ALA A 159 -19.70 -4.53 3.76
C ALA A 159 -19.87 -4.73 2.25
N HIS A 160 -19.02 -5.56 1.64
CA HIS A 160 -19.03 -5.82 0.20
C HIS A 160 -20.04 -6.90 -0.19
N ARG A 161 -20.25 -7.92 0.66
CA ARG A 161 -21.32 -8.92 0.49
C ARG A 161 -22.71 -8.28 0.53
N GLY A 162 -22.91 -7.31 1.42
CA GLY A 162 -24.19 -6.62 1.58
C GLY A 162 -24.41 -5.43 0.65
N SER A 163 -23.40 -5.00 -0.12
CA SER A 163 -23.52 -3.82 -0.99
C SER A 163 -22.84 -3.97 -2.35
N THR A 164 -21.51 -3.91 -2.44
CA THR A 164 -20.78 -3.89 -3.73
C THR A 164 -21.14 -5.06 -4.64
N GLY A 165 -21.21 -6.29 -4.11
CA GLY A 165 -21.59 -7.49 -4.88
C GLY A 165 -23.02 -7.40 -5.42
N PRO A 166 -24.04 -7.21 -4.54
CA PRO A 166 -25.43 -7.04 -4.98
C PRO A 166 -25.64 -5.89 -5.96
N GLU A 167 -24.91 -4.78 -5.82
CA GLU A 167 -24.97 -3.67 -6.78
C GLU A 167 -24.47 -4.09 -8.16
N ILE A 168 -23.34 -4.81 -8.25
CA ILE A 168 -22.83 -5.33 -9.54
C ILE A 168 -23.87 -6.25 -10.19
N VAL A 169 -24.46 -7.16 -9.42
CA VAL A 169 -25.50 -8.08 -9.91
C VAL A 169 -26.73 -7.32 -10.40
N LYS A 170 -27.19 -6.33 -9.62
CA LYS A 170 -28.32 -5.46 -9.98
C LYS A 170 -28.05 -4.72 -11.29
N ASP A 171 -26.86 -4.14 -11.44
CA ASP A 171 -26.47 -3.37 -12.62
C ASP A 171 -26.24 -4.24 -13.87
N LEU A 172 -26.13 -5.57 -13.69
CA LEU A 172 -26.06 -6.58 -14.75
C LEU A 172 -27.37 -7.37 -14.89
N ASP A 173 -28.51 -6.71 -14.64
CA ASP A 173 -29.87 -7.26 -14.81
C ASP A 173 -30.11 -8.56 -14.01
N GLY A 174 -29.55 -8.63 -12.80
CA GLY A 174 -29.69 -9.78 -11.90
C GLY A 174 -28.72 -10.93 -12.19
N ARG A 175 -27.74 -10.75 -13.08
CA ARG A 175 -26.75 -11.77 -13.45
C ARG A 175 -25.38 -11.46 -12.84
N GLY A 176 -24.64 -12.49 -12.45
CA GLY A 176 -23.20 -12.34 -12.20
C GLY A 176 -22.43 -12.12 -13.50
N PRO A 177 -21.29 -11.41 -13.49
CA PRO A 177 -20.40 -11.36 -14.64
C PRO A 177 -19.76 -12.73 -14.88
N ASP A 178 -19.15 -12.93 -16.04
CA ASP A 178 -18.34 -14.12 -16.35
C ASP A 178 -16.94 -14.04 -15.72
N HIS A 179 -16.38 -12.83 -15.63
CA HIS A 179 -15.09 -12.58 -14.99
C HIS A 179 -15.19 -11.42 -13.99
N PHE A 180 -14.57 -11.58 -12.83
CA PHE A 180 -14.42 -10.52 -11.85
C PHE A 180 -12.96 -10.36 -11.45
N ILE A 181 -12.42 -9.16 -11.65
CA ILE A 181 -11.01 -8.85 -11.44
C ILE A 181 -10.87 -7.82 -10.32
N ALA A 182 -10.13 -8.16 -9.27
CA ALA A 182 -9.95 -7.28 -8.13
C ALA A 182 -8.51 -7.29 -7.62
N CYS A 183 -8.00 -6.11 -7.29
CA CYS A 183 -6.75 -5.99 -6.56
C CYS A 183 -6.93 -6.42 -5.10
N VAL A 184 -5.94 -7.12 -4.55
CA VAL A 184 -6.01 -7.71 -3.21
C VAL A 184 -5.20 -6.86 -2.22
N GLY A 185 -5.91 -6.26 -1.27
CA GLY A 185 -5.35 -5.58 -0.09
C GLY A 185 -5.74 -6.31 1.19
N THR A 186 -6.82 -5.89 1.84
CA THR A 186 -7.40 -6.59 3.00
C THR A 186 -8.21 -7.84 2.61
N ALA A 187 -8.31 -8.18 1.32
CA ALA A 187 -9.20 -9.19 0.74
C ALA A 187 -10.72 -9.01 0.98
N GLY A 188 -11.17 -8.10 1.84
CA GLY A 188 -12.60 -7.90 2.13
C GLY A 188 -13.46 -7.59 0.89
N SER A 189 -12.98 -6.70 0.00
CA SER A 189 -13.70 -6.35 -1.23
C SER A 189 -13.77 -7.50 -2.23
N SER A 190 -12.63 -8.12 -2.52
CA SER A 190 -12.56 -9.22 -3.49
C SER A 190 -13.34 -10.45 -3.00
N SER A 191 -13.15 -10.87 -1.74
CA SER A 191 -13.84 -12.03 -1.17
C SER A 191 -15.33 -11.80 -0.95
N GLY A 192 -15.72 -10.62 -0.45
CA GLY A 192 -17.12 -10.28 -0.23
C GLY A 192 -17.92 -10.22 -1.53
N VAL A 193 -17.35 -9.63 -2.58
CA VAL A 193 -17.98 -9.60 -3.91
C VAL A 193 -18.01 -11.00 -4.52
N ALA A 194 -16.89 -11.73 -4.53
CA ALA A 194 -16.80 -13.05 -5.14
C ALA A 194 -17.85 -14.03 -4.60
N GLY A 195 -18.11 -14.01 -3.29
CA GLY A 195 -19.16 -14.84 -2.67
C GLY A 195 -20.54 -14.58 -3.29
N VAL A 196 -20.93 -13.31 -3.43
CA VAL A 196 -22.22 -12.93 -4.02
C VAL A 196 -22.28 -13.23 -5.51
N LEU A 197 -21.18 -13.01 -6.24
CA LEU A 197 -21.16 -13.29 -7.67
C LEU A 197 -21.31 -14.79 -7.94
N ARG A 198 -20.71 -15.66 -7.14
CA ARG A 198 -20.85 -17.13 -7.27
C ARG A 198 -22.26 -17.63 -6.98
N GLU A 199 -23.02 -16.95 -6.13
CA GLU A 199 -24.45 -17.25 -5.92
C GLU A 199 -25.29 -17.01 -7.18
N HIS A 200 -24.90 -16.04 -8.03
CA HIS A 200 -25.64 -15.63 -9.23
C HIS A 200 -25.05 -16.19 -10.54
N ASN A 201 -23.76 -16.50 -10.55
CA ASN A 201 -23.07 -17.20 -11.61
C ASN A 201 -22.01 -18.13 -10.97
N PRO A 202 -22.34 -19.42 -10.73
CA PRO A 202 -21.39 -20.37 -10.14
C PRO A 202 -20.13 -20.60 -10.97
N ALA A 203 -20.13 -20.23 -12.25
CA ALA A 203 -19.01 -20.35 -13.17
C ALA A 203 -18.22 -19.04 -13.34
N VAL A 204 -18.49 -18.01 -12.53
CA VAL A 204 -17.70 -16.77 -12.54
C VAL A 204 -16.25 -17.08 -12.21
N ASP A 205 -15.35 -16.54 -13.02
CA ASP A 205 -13.91 -16.64 -12.84
C ASP A 205 -13.38 -15.42 -12.07
N ILE A 206 -12.82 -15.68 -10.89
CA ILE A 206 -12.36 -14.66 -9.95
C ILE A 206 -10.84 -14.51 -10.06
N VAL A 207 -10.39 -13.35 -10.55
CA VAL A 207 -8.98 -13.02 -10.72
C VAL A 207 -8.52 -12.04 -9.63
N GLY A 208 -7.59 -12.47 -8.80
CA GLY A 208 -6.93 -11.67 -7.79
C GLY A 208 -5.65 -11.03 -8.34
N LEU A 209 -5.49 -9.72 -8.18
CA LEU A 209 -4.26 -9.02 -8.55
C LEU A 209 -3.48 -8.60 -7.30
N VAL A 210 -2.26 -9.11 -7.14
CA VAL A 210 -1.33 -8.75 -6.07
C VAL A 210 -0.18 -7.91 -6.62
N ALA A 211 0.44 -7.07 -5.80
CA ALA A 211 1.62 -6.31 -6.22
C ALA A 211 2.79 -7.28 -6.49
N HIS A 212 3.63 -6.95 -7.48
CA HIS A 212 4.91 -7.61 -7.64
C HIS A 212 5.76 -7.45 -6.36
N LYS A 213 6.52 -8.47 -5.95
CA LYS A 213 7.24 -8.48 -4.65
C LYS A 213 8.18 -7.29 -4.45
N SER A 214 8.78 -6.80 -5.53
CA SER A 214 9.72 -5.68 -5.49
C SER A 214 9.04 -4.30 -5.56
N ASP A 215 7.73 -4.25 -5.78
CA ASP A 215 6.98 -3.04 -6.05
C ASP A 215 6.06 -2.68 -4.88
N PHE A 216 5.78 -1.38 -4.79
CA PHE A 216 4.74 -0.85 -3.92
C PHE A 216 3.67 -0.21 -4.79
N ILE A 217 2.42 -0.65 -4.62
CA ILE A 217 1.23 -0.03 -5.21
C ILE A 217 0.26 0.30 -4.07
N PRO A 218 -0.11 1.59 -3.87
CA PRO A 218 -0.94 1.98 -2.73
C PRO A 218 -2.27 1.21 -2.66
N GLY A 219 -2.44 0.39 -1.61
CA GLY A 219 -3.66 -0.38 -1.37
C GLY A 219 -3.68 -1.79 -2.00
N ILE A 220 -2.61 -2.21 -2.66
CA ILE A 220 -2.41 -3.60 -3.12
C ILE A 220 -1.23 -4.20 -2.35
N ARG A 221 -1.43 -5.35 -1.74
CA ARG A 221 -0.39 -6.12 -1.06
C ARG A 221 0.28 -7.08 -2.05
N ASN A 222 1.55 -7.41 -1.81
CA ASN A 222 2.22 -8.47 -2.56
C ASN A 222 1.78 -9.86 -2.05
N ILE A 223 2.18 -10.93 -2.74
CA ILE A 223 1.72 -12.29 -2.41
C ILE A 223 2.12 -12.73 -0.99
N ASP A 224 3.28 -12.32 -0.49
CA ASP A 224 3.72 -12.70 0.86
C ASP A 224 2.88 -11.93 1.90
N GLU A 225 2.70 -10.63 1.69
CA GLU A 225 1.91 -9.74 2.56
C GLU A 225 0.42 -10.13 2.64
N VAL A 226 -0.22 -10.58 1.55
CA VAL A 226 -1.64 -10.98 1.59
C VAL A 226 -1.86 -12.28 2.36
N ASN A 227 -0.86 -13.18 2.42
CA ASN A 227 -0.98 -14.43 3.17
C ASN A 227 -1.05 -14.21 4.69
N GLU A 228 -0.70 -13.02 5.16
CA GLU A 228 -0.78 -12.62 6.57
C GLU A 228 -2.11 -11.93 6.92
N VAL A 229 -2.96 -11.65 5.92
CA VAL A 229 -4.27 -11.02 6.13
C VAL A 229 -5.28 -12.08 6.53
N GLY A 230 -5.89 -11.94 7.71
CA GLY A 230 -6.86 -12.92 8.24
C GLY A 230 -8.10 -13.14 7.36
N LEU A 231 -8.51 -12.14 6.58
CA LEU A 231 -9.63 -12.22 5.64
C LEU A 231 -9.25 -12.83 4.27
N PHE A 232 -7.96 -13.07 4.00
CA PHE A 232 -7.52 -13.63 2.73
C PHE A 232 -7.69 -15.15 2.71
N ASP A 233 -8.51 -15.63 1.78
CA ASP A 233 -8.65 -17.04 1.45
C ASP A 233 -8.20 -17.25 0.00
N PRO A 234 -7.06 -17.94 -0.26
CA PRO A 234 -6.63 -18.27 -1.61
C PRO A 234 -7.68 -19.02 -2.42
N GLY A 235 -8.53 -19.85 -1.77
CA GLY A 235 -9.60 -20.60 -2.42
C GLY A 235 -10.72 -19.72 -2.98
N THR A 236 -10.74 -18.43 -2.64
CA THR A 236 -11.64 -17.45 -3.25
C THR A 236 -11.29 -17.18 -4.71
N TYR A 237 -10.03 -17.33 -5.12
CA TYR A 237 -9.54 -16.88 -6.44
C TYR A 237 -9.26 -18.07 -7.34
N ASP A 238 -9.79 -18.03 -8.55
CA ASP A 238 -9.52 -19.02 -9.60
C ASP A 238 -8.13 -18.78 -10.21
N THR A 239 -7.70 -17.52 -10.26
CA THR A 239 -6.35 -17.11 -10.67
C THR A 239 -5.83 -15.97 -9.79
N ILE A 240 -4.54 -16.00 -9.42
CA ILE A 240 -3.84 -14.87 -8.80
C ILE A 240 -2.68 -14.46 -9.69
N GLU A 241 -2.65 -13.20 -10.13
CA GLU A 241 -1.56 -12.63 -10.93
C GLU A 241 -0.87 -11.48 -10.22
N SER A 242 0.42 -11.27 -10.55
CA SER A 242 1.14 -10.09 -10.10
C SER A 242 1.00 -8.93 -11.09
N VAL A 243 1.00 -7.71 -10.55
CA VAL A 243 1.03 -6.45 -11.31
C VAL A 243 2.11 -5.53 -10.75
N THR A 244 2.83 -4.88 -11.66
CA THR A 244 3.92 -3.94 -11.33
C THR A 244 3.39 -2.52 -11.14
N ALA A 245 4.16 -1.67 -10.47
CA ALA A 245 3.85 -0.26 -10.29
C ALA A 245 3.76 0.50 -11.63
N GLN A 246 4.58 0.08 -12.61
CA GLN A 246 4.56 0.64 -13.96
C GLN A 246 3.26 0.30 -14.70
N GLU A 247 2.86 -0.99 -14.71
CA GLU A 247 1.60 -1.44 -15.29
C GLU A 247 0.40 -0.75 -14.64
N ALA A 248 0.43 -0.57 -13.31
CA ALA A 248 -0.58 0.17 -12.57
C ALA A 248 -0.70 1.63 -13.05
N ILE A 249 0.42 2.33 -13.23
CA ILE A 249 0.41 3.71 -13.74
C ILE A 249 -0.06 3.75 -15.20
N ASP A 250 0.35 2.82 -16.05
CA ASP A 250 -0.06 2.80 -17.46
C ASP A 250 -1.57 2.53 -17.61
N GLY A 251 -2.11 1.63 -16.80
CA GLY A 251 -3.55 1.41 -16.70
C GLY A 251 -4.29 2.65 -16.17
N MET A 252 -3.73 3.30 -15.14
CA MET A 252 -4.29 4.53 -14.56
C MET A 252 -4.35 5.66 -15.60
N LEU A 253 -3.29 5.85 -16.39
CA LEU A 253 -3.26 6.83 -17.47
C LEU A 253 -4.28 6.52 -18.56
N THR A 254 -4.50 5.24 -18.86
CA THR A 254 -5.54 4.83 -19.81
C THR A 254 -6.93 5.19 -19.29
N LEU A 255 -7.26 4.83 -18.05
CA LEU A 255 -8.53 5.22 -17.42
C LEU A 255 -8.72 6.75 -17.43
N ASN A 256 -7.71 7.49 -16.99
CA ASN A 256 -7.79 8.95 -16.86
C ASN A 256 -7.89 9.66 -18.21
N ARG A 257 -7.09 9.27 -19.21
CA ARG A 257 -6.97 9.98 -20.49
C ARG A 257 -7.89 9.46 -21.59
N ARG A 258 -8.28 8.18 -21.54
CA ARG A 258 -9.07 7.53 -22.59
C ARG A 258 -10.50 7.22 -22.16
N CYS A 259 -10.75 7.04 -20.85
CA CYS A 259 -12.08 6.75 -20.32
C CYS A 259 -12.71 7.93 -19.57
N GLY A 260 -11.95 8.98 -19.24
CA GLY A 260 -12.43 10.10 -18.43
C GLY A 260 -12.71 9.72 -16.97
N MET A 261 -12.15 8.59 -16.50
CA MET A 261 -12.31 8.09 -15.13
C MET A 261 -11.05 8.43 -14.35
N LEU A 262 -11.09 9.44 -13.47
CA LEU A 262 -9.93 9.91 -12.69
C LEU A 262 -9.54 8.97 -11.53
N GLY A 263 -9.24 7.71 -11.87
CA GLY A 263 -8.87 6.67 -10.92
C GLY A 263 -7.42 6.74 -10.45
N GLY A 264 -7.15 6.23 -9.25
CA GLY A 264 -5.81 6.05 -8.69
C GLY A 264 -5.06 4.83 -9.26
N PRO A 265 -3.81 4.60 -8.81
CA PRO A 265 -2.96 3.53 -9.32
C PRO A 265 -3.56 2.13 -9.10
N THR A 266 -4.35 1.92 -8.05
CA THR A 266 -5.03 0.63 -7.83
C THR A 266 -6.14 0.37 -8.86
N GLY A 267 -6.91 1.39 -9.25
CA GLY A 267 -7.85 1.27 -10.37
C GLY A 267 -7.12 1.01 -11.69
N GLY A 268 -5.96 1.64 -11.88
CA GLY A 268 -5.08 1.39 -13.02
C GLY A 268 -4.56 -0.04 -13.08
N ALA A 269 -4.09 -0.58 -11.95
CA ALA A 269 -3.65 -1.96 -11.82
C ALA A 269 -4.78 -2.94 -12.14
N ALA A 270 -5.99 -2.70 -11.61
CA ALA A 270 -7.17 -3.49 -11.89
C ALA A 270 -7.52 -3.49 -13.38
N TYR A 271 -7.52 -2.33 -14.02
CA TYR A 271 -7.76 -2.22 -15.46
C TYR A 271 -6.68 -2.93 -16.30
N PHE A 272 -5.41 -2.67 -16.00
CA PHE A 272 -4.30 -3.26 -16.75
C PHE A 272 -4.31 -4.79 -16.63
N GLY A 273 -4.40 -5.30 -15.40
CA GLY A 273 -4.47 -6.73 -15.12
C GLY A 273 -5.69 -7.38 -15.78
N ALA A 274 -6.86 -6.74 -15.70
CA ALA A 274 -8.07 -7.22 -16.38
C ALA A 274 -7.86 -7.33 -17.90
N VAL A 275 -7.39 -6.27 -18.56
CA VAL A 275 -7.18 -6.31 -20.02
C VAL A 275 -6.13 -7.35 -20.41
N ARG A 276 -5.03 -7.48 -19.63
CA ARG A 276 -3.99 -8.47 -19.87
C ARG A 276 -4.54 -9.89 -19.79
N TYR A 277 -5.21 -10.23 -18.68
CA TYR A 277 -5.81 -11.54 -18.46
C TYR A 277 -6.88 -11.85 -19.52
N LEU A 278 -7.84 -10.95 -19.71
CA LEU A 278 -8.98 -11.16 -20.61
C LEU A 278 -8.57 -11.31 -22.07
N LYS A 279 -7.46 -10.69 -22.51
CA LYS A 279 -6.93 -10.90 -23.87
C LYS A 279 -6.53 -12.34 -24.13
N THR A 280 -6.05 -13.07 -23.12
CA THR A 280 -5.62 -14.47 -23.27
C THR A 280 -6.80 -15.41 -23.55
N ILE A 281 -8.01 -15.02 -23.15
CA ILE A 281 -9.23 -15.82 -23.30
C ILE A 281 -10.15 -15.29 -24.41
N ASP A 282 -10.15 -13.98 -24.70
CA ASP A 282 -11.06 -13.31 -25.65
C ASP A 282 -11.03 -13.96 -27.05
N GLU A 283 -9.87 -14.44 -27.48
CA GLU A 283 -9.68 -15.10 -28.78
C GLU A 283 -10.37 -16.46 -28.89
N THR A 284 -10.59 -17.13 -27.75
CA THR A 284 -11.20 -18.46 -27.69
C THR A 284 -12.72 -18.41 -27.49
N LEU A 285 -13.26 -17.24 -27.14
CA LEU A 285 -14.69 -17.05 -26.89
C LEU A 285 -15.49 -17.02 -28.20
N THR A 286 -16.56 -17.82 -28.22
CA THR A 286 -17.56 -17.84 -29.30
C THR A 286 -18.81 -17.03 -28.98
N GLU A 287 -19.01 -16.69 -27.70
CA GLU A 287 -20.15 -15.94 -27.19
C GLU A 287 -19.68 -14.69 -26.45
N ARG A 288 -20.53 -13.66 -26.43
CA ARG A 288 -20.22 -12.42 -25.71
C ARG A 288 -20.29 -12.65 -24.20
N ARG A 289 -19.29 -12.15 -23.47
CA ARG A 289 -19.13 -12.29 -22.02
C ARG A 289 -19.08 -10.91 -21.34
N ASN A 290 -19.37 -10.87 -20.05
CA ASN A 290 -19.25 -9.67 -19.22
C ASN A 290 -18.10 -9.83 -18.23
N ALA A 291 -17.27 -8.80 -18.10
CA ALA A 291 -16.21 -8.74 -17.11
C ALA A 291 -16.32 -7.46 -16.27
N VAL A 292 -16.03 -7.55 -14.97
CA VAL A 292 -16.08 -6.40 -14.05
C VAL A 292 -14.75 -6.25 -13.32
N PHE A 293 -14.23 -5.03 -13.25
CA PHE A 293 -13.13 -4.64 -12.36
C PHE A 293 -13.51 -3.43 -11.52
N ILE A 294 -12.76 -3.17 -10.44
CA ILE A 294 -13.06 -2.07 -9.50
C ILE A 294 -12.06 -0.92 -9.67
N VAL A 295 -12.58 0.32 -9.76
CA VAL A 295 -11.80 1.56 -9.67
C VAL A 295 -11.90 2.09 -8.24
N CYS A 296 -10.92 1.73 -7.42
CA CYS A 296 -11.01 1.83 -5.95
C CYS A 296 -11.04 3.26 -5.40
N ASP A 297 -10.35 4.20 -6.02
CA ASP A 297 -10.14 5.55 -5.48
C ASP A 297 -9.69 6.52 -6.57
N ARG A 298 -9.48 7.79 -6.19
CA ARG A 298 -9.16 8.88 -7.12
C ARG A 298 -7.67 9.17 -7.23
N VAL A 299 -7.25 9.75 -8.35
CA VAL A 299 -5.83 10.01 -8.68
C VAL A 299 -5.16 11.09 -7.82
N GLU A 300 -5.90 12.06 -7.28
CA GLU A 300 -5.36 13.29 -6.70
C GLU A 300 -4.44 13.04 -5.52
N SER A 301 -4.70 11.98 -4.74
CA SER A 301 -3.86 11.60 -3.58
C SER A 301 -2.53 10.95 -3.98
N TYR A 302 -2.28 10.70 -5.27
CA TYR A 302 -1.15 9.90 -5.74
C TYR A 302 -0.20 10.69 -6.64
N MET A 303 -0.25 12.02 -6.59
CA MET A 303 0.59 12.86 -7.44
C MET A 303 2.09 12.68 -7.15
N SER A 304 2.49 12.57 -5.88
CA SER A 304 3.87 12.23 -5.47
C SER A 304 4.29 10.83 -5.96
N TYR A 305 3.41 9.84 -5.83
CA TYR A 305 3.65 8.47 -6.28
C TYR A 305 3.92 8.42 -7.79
N VAL A 306 3.12 9.14 -8.58
CA VAL A 306 3.31 9.28 -10.04
C VAL A 306 4.57 10.08 -10.34
N ARG A 307 4.82 11.19 -9.64
CA ARG A 307 6.01 12.03 -9.84
C ARG A 307 7.30 11.25 -9.64
N GLN A 308 7.35 10.40 -8.62
CA GLN A 308 8.53 9.59 -8.32
C GLN A 308 8.83 8.57 -9.43
N ARG A 309 7.79 7.93 -9.98
CA ARG A 309 7.93 6.80 -10.92
C ARG A 309 7.91 7.22 -12.39
N ARG A 310 7.19 8.29 -12.72
CA ARG A 310 6.95 8.80 -14.08
C ARG A 310 7.06 10.33 -14.12
N PRO A 311 8.20 10.91 -13.71
CA PRO A 311 8.40 12.37 -13.64
C PRO A 311 8.16 13.08 -14.97
N GLU A 312 8.40 12.42 -16.10
CA GLU A 312 8.24 12.97 -17.44
C GLU A 312 6.78 13.32 -17.76
N LEU A 313 5.82 12.65 -17.12
CA LEU A 313 4.38 12.99 -17.24
C LEU A 313 4.05 14.35 -16.63
N LEU A 314 4.91 14.85 -15.74
CA LEU A 314 4.79 16.13 -15.04
C LEU A 314 5.85 17.14 -15.50
N ASN A 315 6.41 16.95 -16.71
CA ASN A 315 7.48 17.76 -17.28
C ASN A 315 8.73 17.86 -16.39
N GLN A 316 9.00 16.80 -15.61
CA GLN A 316 10.23 16.67 -14.82
C GLN A 316 11.19 15.71 -15.52
N PRO A 317 12.51 15.92 -15.44
CA PRO A 317 13.47 15.01 -16.03
C PRO A 317 13.33 13.61 -15.42
N ALA A 318 13.51 12.58 -16.24
CA ALA A 318 13.62 11.22 -15.76
C ALA A 318 14.70 11.14 -14.67
N ARG A 319 14.35 10.53 -13.53
CA ARG A 319 15.28 10.29 -12.43
C ARG A 319 16.28 9.21 -12.88
N GLY A 320 17.36 9.61 -13.53
CA GLY A 320 18.38 8.69 -14.07
C GLY A 320 19.08 7.87 -12.98
N ASN A 321 19.04 8.33 -11.73
CA ASN A 321 19.65 7.68 -10.57
C ASN A 321 18.60 7.34 -9.49
N SER A 322 17.70 6.41 -9.77
CA SER A 322 16.80 5.82 -8.75
C SER A 322 17.19 4.37 -8.42
N VAL A 323 16.94 3.94 -7.18
CA VAL A 323 17.08 2.54 -6.77
C VAL A 323 16.17 1.61 -7.58
N ASP A 324 15.05 2.12 -8.10
CA ASP A 324 14.09 1.37 -8.92
C ASP A 324 14.63 1.08 -10.34
N THR A 325 15.70 1.74 -10.75
CA THR A 325 16.34 1.57 -12.06
C THR A 325 17.56 0.67 -12.02
N LEU A 326 17.84 0.04 -10.87
CA LEU A 326 18.94 -0.92 -10.73
C LEU A 326 18.50 -2.29 -11.23
N THR A 327 19.41 -2.96 -11.92
CA THR A 327 19.29 -4.37 -12.27
C THR A 327 19.62 -5.27 -11.08
N ASP A 328 19.08 -6.49 -11.06
CA ASP A 328 19.44 -7.49 -10.03
C ASP A 328 20.95 -7.75 -9.98
N ALA A 329 21.63 -7.66 -11.13
CA ALA A 329 23.08 -7.78 -11.22
C ALA A 329 23.81 -6.62 -10.52
N GLU A 330 23.33 -5.38 -10.66
CA GLU A 330 23.89 -4.23 -9.95
C GLU A 330 23.67 -4.33 -8.43
N ILE A 331 22.48 -4.79 -8.01
CA ILE A 331 22.17 -4.98 -6.60
C ILE A 331 23.04 -6.09 -6.01
N ALA A 332 23.19 -7.22 -6.70
CA ALA A 332 24.04 -8.33 -6.26
C ALA A 332 25.53 -7.99 -6.24
N ALA A 333 25.97 -7.05 -7.08
CA ALA A 333 27.34 -6.55 -7.11
C ALA A 333 27.61 -5.45 -6.06
N ALA A 334 26.60 -5.00 -5.31
CA ALA A 334 26.78 -4.01 -4.25
C ALA A 334 27.79 -4.53 -3.21
N ALA A 335 28.78 -3.71 -2.87
CA ALA A 335 29.72 -4.07 -1.81
C ALA A 335 28.97 -4.18 -0.48
N THR A 336 29.05 -5.35 0.14
CA THR A 336 28.49 -5.62 1.47
C THR A 336 29.63 -5.98 2.43
N VAL A 337 29.46 -5.62 3.69
CA VAL A 337 30.39 -5.99 4.77
C VAL A 337 29.63 -6.63 5.92
N ASP A 338 30.21 -7.64 6.54
CA ASP A 338 29.67 -8.20 7.78
C ASP A 338 29.96 -7.28 8.98
N VAL A 339 29.40 -7.60 10.15
CA VAL A 339 29.57 -6.80 11.37
C VAL A 339 31.02 -6.68 11.80
N ALA A 340 31.82 -7.76 11.67
CA ALA A 340 33.21 -7.75 12.11
C ALA A 340 34.08 -6.87 11.20
N GLU A 341 33.87 -6.93 9.90
CA GLU A 341 34.51 -6.09 8.91
C GLU A 341 34.08 -4.63 9.04
N ALA A 342 32.78 -4.37 9.18
CA ALA A 342 32.25 -3.03 9.39
C ALA A 342 32.88 -2.35 10.62
N ARG A 343 33.02 -3.08 11.73
CA ARG A 343 33.66 -2.55 12.95
C ARG A 343 35.15 -2.21 12.74
N ARG A 344 35.90 -3.09 12.07
CA ARG A 344 37.31 -2.79 11.72
C ARG A 344 37.38 -1.56 10.82
N TRP A 345 36.54 -1.50 9.81
CA TRP A 345 36.51 -0.40 8.86
C TRP A 345 36.12 0.94 9.52
N ILE A 346 35.16 0.93 10.45
CA ILE A 346 34.80 2.10 11.26
C ILE A 346 36.00 2.58 12.08
N ALA A 347 36.71 1.67 12.74
CA ALA A 347 37.86 2.01 13.57
C ALA A 347 39.06 2.56 12.74
N GLU A 348 39.30 1.99 11.56
CA GLU A 348 40.47 2.29 10.73
C GLU A 348 40.25 3.47 9.77
N ALA A 349 39.13 3.48 9.05
CA ALA A 349 38.88 4.41 7.95
C ALA A 349 37.88 5.52 8.28
N ARG A 350 37.14 5.41 9.39
CA ARG A 350 36.11 6.37 9.83
C ARG A 350 35.16 6.80 8.68
N PRO A 351 34.47 5.82 8.04
CA PRO A 351 33.48 6.13 7.03
C PRO A 351 32.34 6.93 7.65
N LEU A 352 31.60 7.68 6.82
CA LEU A 352 30.32 8.22 7.24
C LEU A 352 29.34 7.05 7.37
N VAL A 353 28.82 6.81 8.57
CA VAL A 353 27.77 5.79 8.78
C VAL A 353 26.42 6.46 8.63
N VAL A 354 25.66 6.10 7.60
CA VAL A 354 24.32 6.64 7.36
C VAL A 354 23.28 5.59 7.69
N ASP A 355 22.45 5.89 8.68
CA ASP A 355 21.33 5.05 9.10
C ASP A 355 20.05 5.49 8.39
N LEU A 356 19.54 4.60 7.53
CA LEU A 356 18.38 4.80 6.67
C LEU A 356 17.04 4.49 7.36
N ARG A 357 17.06 4.07 8.63
CA ARG A 357 15.84 3.75 9.40
C ARG A 357 15.05 5.01 9.74
N GLY A 358 13.79 4.84 10.15
CA GLY A 358 12.98 5.94 10.66
C GLY A 358 13.57 6.53 11.95
N SER A 359 13.30 7.82 12.19
CA SER A 359 13.89 8.58 13.29
C SER A 359 13.60 7.99 14.68
N PHE A 360 12.44 7.36 14.86
CA PHE A 360 12.14 6.62 16.10
C PHE A 360 13.06 5.41 16.31
N ALA A 361 13.32 4.61 15.26
CA ALA A 361 14.24 3.45 15.34
C ALA A 361 15.64 3.89 15.74
N TYR A 362 16.08 4.97 15.12
CA TYR A 362 17.39 5.54 15.31
C TYR A 362 17.56 6.07 16.74
N ALA A 363 16.61 6.89 17.21
CA ALA A 363 16.62 7.44 18.56
C ALA A 363 16.60 6.34 19.63
N ALA A 364 15.85 5.25 19.38
CA ALA A 364 15.77 4.12 20.30
C ALA A 364 17.12 3.40 20.48
N LEU A 365 17.79 3.06 19.37
CA LEU A 365 19.11 2.42 19.33
C LEU A 365 19.77 2.63 17.97
N HIS A 366 21.03 3.08 17.91
CA HIS A 366 21.80 3.22 16.67
C HIS A 366 23.30 2.96 16.86
N ILE A 367 24.04 2.83 15.75
CA ILE A 367 25.50 2.68 15.77
C ILE A 367 26.11 4.03 16.17
N GLU A 368 27.04 4.03 17.11
CA GLU A 368 27.72 5.24 17.58
C GLU A 368 28.32 6.05 16.41
N ASP A 369 28.23 7.38 16.49
CA ASP A 369 28.68 8.35 15.46
C ASP A 369 28.00 8.22 14.08
N SER A 370 26.92 7.45 13.95
CA SER A 370 26.11 7.44 12.73
C SER A 370 25.27 8.71 12.59
N VAL A 371 24.75 8.96 11.38
CA VAL A 371 23.80 10.02 11.10
C VAL A 371 22.49 9.42 10.60
N ASN A 372 21.36 9.88 11.11
CA ASN A 372 20.06 9.46 10.60
C ASN A 372 19.69 10.27 9.35
N ILE A 373 19.62 9.58 8.21
CA ILE A 373 19.03 10.13 6.99
C ILE A 373 18.04 9.08 6.49
N VAL A 374 16.77 9.26 6.86
CA VAL A 374 15.69 8.33 6.49
C VAL A 374 15.70 8.09 4.97
N ASP A 375 15.49 6.86 4.54
CA ASP A 375 15.57 6.43 3.14
C ASP A 375 14.76 7.29 2.15
N GLU A 376 13.60 7.85 2.52
CA GLU A 376 12.91 8.82 1.64
C GLU A 376 13.75 10.08 1.40
N LEU A 377 14.27 10.67 2.48
CA LEU A 377 15.13 11.84 2.40
C LEU A 377 16.43 11.49 1.67
N PHE A 378 16.99 10.31 1.93
CA PHE A 378 18.18 9.84 1.25
C PHE A 378 17.94 9.68 -0.26
N ALA A 379 16.79 9.11 -0.66
CA ALA A 379 16.39 9.02 -2.06
C ALA A 379 16.28 10.41 -2.69
N GLU A 380 15.72 11.40 -2.02
CA GLU A 380 15.67 12.77 -2.54
C GLU A 380 17.07 13.42 -2.59
N LEU A 381 17.94 13.20 -1.60
CA LEU A 381 19.30 13.71 -1.56
C LEU A 381 20.20 13.11 -2.65
N VAL A 382 20.00 11.84 -3.01
CA VAL A 382 20.67 11.22 -4.15
C VAL A 382 20.44 12.03 -5.45
N HIS A 383 19.30 12.72 -5.55
CA HIS A 383 18.97 13.56 -6.70
C HIS A 383 19.33 15.04 -6.48
N GLY A 384 19.06 15.57 -5.28
CA GLY A 384 19.26 16.97 -4.93
C GLY A 384 20.71 17.32 -4.58
N GLY A 385 21.57 16.32 -4.41
CA GLY A 385 22.94 16.46 -3.96
C GLY A 385 23.11 15.86 -2.56
N LEU A 386 24.02 14.88 -2.44
CA LEU A 386 24.33 14.25 -1.18
C LEU A 386 25.15 15.20 -0.29
N PRO A 387 25.01 15.12 1.04
CA PRO A 387 25.78 15.94 1.97
C PRO A 387 27.26 15.49 2.10
N PHE A 388 27.74 14.63 1.20
CA PHE A 388 29.10 14.10 1.14
C PHE A 388 29.55 13.87 -0.30
N GLY A 389 30.85 13.99 -0.55
CA GLY A 389 31.46 13.80 -1.88
C GLY A 389 31.69 12.34 -2.26
N ALA A 390 31.92 12.07 -3.55
CA ALA A 390 32.11 10.72 -4.11
C ALA A 390 33.33 9.95 -3.55
N SER A 391 34.32 10.66 -3.00
CA SER A 391 35.51 10.08 -2.38
C SER A 391 35.36 9.79 -0.89
N LYS A 392 34.26 10.22 -0.24
CA LYS A 392 34.03 9.96 1.18
C LYS A 392 33.62 8.48 1.32
N PRO A 393 34.30 7.67 2.14
CA PRO A 393 33.84 6.33 2.45
C PRO A 393 32.51 6.37 3.20
N VAL A 394 31.55 5.53 2.81
CA VAL A 394 30.19 5.52 3.38
C VAL A 394 29.78 4.09 3.72
N LEU A 395 29.33 3.88 4.96
CA LEU A 395 28.64 2.67 5.37
C LEU A 395 27.14 2.97 5.45
N LEU A 396 26.36 2.36 4.57
CA LEU A 396 24.91 2.45 4.59
C LEU A 396 24.34 1.34 5.47
N VAL A 397 23.40 1.72 6.33
CA VAL A 397 22.77 0.82 7.28
C VAL A 397 21.27 0.97 7.18
N CYS A 398 20.57 -0.16 7.11
CA CYS A 398 19.12 -0.22 7.25
C CYS A 398 18.77 -1.39 8.21
N PRO A 399 17.51 -1.75 8.42
CA PRO A 399 17.17 -2.78 9.40
C PRO A 399 17.83 -4.16 9.11
N VAL A 400 17.74 -4.67 7.88
CA VAL A 400 18.21 -6.01 7.46
C VAL A 400 19.23 -6.03 6.32
N GLY A 401 19.62 -4.86 5.80
CA GLY A 401 20.66 -4.74 4.76
C GLY A 401 20.16 -4.65 3.31
N GLU A 402 18.88 -4.97 3.03
CA GLU A 402 18.35 -4.97 1.66
C GLU A 402 18.29 -3.55 1.04
N LYS A 403 17.65 -2.61 1.74
CA LYS A 403 17.57 -1.22 1.28
C LYS A 403 18.95 -0.56 1.16
N SER A 404 19.82 -0.77 2.15
CA SER A 404 21.18 -0.22 2.12
C SER A 404 22.01 -0.82 0.99
N ALA A 405 21.80 -2.09 0.61
CA ALA A 405 22.46 -2.70 -0.55
C ALA A 405 22.02 -2.05 -1.86
N ARG A 406 20.71 -1.79 -2.04
CA ARG A 406 20.21 -1.05 -3.21
C ARG A 406 20.80 0.35 -3.30
N PHE A 407 20.83 1.11 -2.20
CA PHE A 407 21.46 2.43 -2.21
C PHE A 407 22.98 2.36 -2.43
N ALA A 408 23.67 1.33 -1.92
CA ALA A 408 25.09 1.14 -2.16
C ALA A 408 25.38 0.87 -3.64
N ALA A 409 24.58 0.02 -4.30
CA ALA A 409 24.64 -0.18 -5.74
C ALA A 409 24.40 1.12 -6.50
N LEU A 410 23.39 1.90 -6.10
CA LEU A 410 23.07 3.17 -6.75
C LEU A 410 24.22 4.17 -6.63
N LEU A 411 24.77 4.37 -5.43
CA LEU A 411 25.89 5.28 -5.22
C LEU A 411 27.14 4.82 -5.98
N THR A 412 27.39 3.51 -6.05
CA THR A 412 28.48 2.94 -6.85
C THR A 412 28.31 3.27 -8.33
N ARG A 413 27.10 3.12 -8.88
CA ARG A 413 26.77 3.51 -10.25
C ARG A 413 26.95 5.01 -10.49
N MET A 414 26.69 5.81 -9.48
CA MET A 414 26.91 7.26 -9.49
C MET A 414 28.39 7.66 -9.33
N GLY A 415 29.30 6.70 -9.20
CA GLY A 415 30.74 6.92 -9.13
C GLY A 415 31.29 7.15 -7.71
N HIS A 416 30.53 6.86 -6.66
CA HIS A 416 31.09 6.81 -5.31
C HIS A 416 32.01 5.61 -5.16
N GLN A 417 33.21 5.82 -4.61
CA GLN A 417 34.31 4.86 -4.72
C GLN A 417 34.32 3.79 -3.62
N ASP A 418 33.87 4.11 -2.41
CA ASP A 418 33.95 3.21 -1.25
C ASP A 418 32.64 3.29 -0.44
N VAL A 419 31.57 2.79 -1.04
CA VAL A 419 30.23 2.68 -0.41
C VAL A 419 29.94 1.22 -0.15
N ARG A 420 29.57 0.91 1.09
CA ARG A 420 29.25 -0.47 1.48
C ARG A 420 27.94 -0.52 2.24
N SER A 421 27.21 -1.63 2.10
CA SER A 421 26.03 -1.93 2.90
C SER A 421 26.39 -2.87 4.05
N LEU A 422 25.86 -2.62 5.24
CA LEU A 422 25.96 -3.57 6.35
C LEU A 422 25.06 -4.79 6.09
N SER A 423 25.68 -5.95 5.88
CA SER A 423 24.97 -7.21 5.67
C SER A 423 24.15 -7.58 6.90
N GLY A 424 22.84 -7.84 6.72
CA GLY A 424 21.92 -8.11 7.83
C GLY A 424 21.54 -6.88 8.66
N GLY A 425 22.03 -5.69 8.29
CA GLY A 425 21.65 -4.41 8.88
C GLY A 425 21.91 -4.27 10.39
N VAL A 426 21.16 -3.38 11.05
CA VAL A 426 21.26 -3.17 12.51
C VAL A 426 20.86 -4.41 13.29
N VAL A 427 19.99 -5.26 12.74
CA VAL A 427 19.61 -6.54 13.37
C VAL A 427 20.84 -7.43 13.54
N ALA A 428 21.60 -7.66 12.46
CA ALA A 428 22.83 -8.45 12.54
C ALA A 428 23.87 -7.80 13.46
N TRP A 429 23.98 -6.47 13.46
CA TRP A 429 24.86 -5.73 14.38
C TRP A 429 24.53 -6.02 15.85
N ARG A 430 23.25 -5.93 16.22
CA ARG A 430 22.74 -6.24 17.55
C ARG A 430 22.98 -7.70 17.91
N ASP A 431 22.63 -8.62 17.01
CA ASP A 431 22.69 -10.07 17.26
C ASP A 431 24.15 -10.56 17.42
N ALA A 432 25.11 -9.85 16.79
CA ALA A 432 26.54 -10.05 16.99
C ALA A 432 27.08 -9.44 18.31
N GLY A 433 26.22 -8.85 19.14
CA GLY A 433 26.61 -8.20 20.40
C GLY A 433 27.44 -6.93 20.22
N ALA A 434 27.37 -6.28 19.06
CA ALA A 434 28.10 -5.03 18.82
C ALA A 434 27.40 -3.84 19.49
N PRO A 435 28.15 -2.81 19.93
CA PRO A 435 27.61 -1.71 20.73
C PRO A 435 26.61 -0.86 19.94
N LEU A 436 25.53 -0.46 20.61
CA LEU A 436 24.52 0.49 20.13
C LEU A 436 24.32 1.55 21.21
N VAL A 437 24.08 2.78 20.80
CA VAL A 437 23.83 3.94 21.68
C VAL A 437 22.40 4.45 21.50
N ARG A 438 21.96 5.33 22.40
CA ARG A 438 20.64 5.98 22.38
C ARG A 438 20.83 7.49 22.34
N ASP A 439 19.91 8.19 21.69
CA ASP A 439 19.83 9.66 21.71
C ASP A 439 18.98 10.19 22.87
#